data_AF-A0A5E7KKS2-F1
#
_entry.id   AF-A0A5E7KKS2-F1
#
_cell.length_a   1.000
_cell.length_b   1.000
_cell.length_c   1.000
_cell.angle_alpha   90.00
_cell.angle_beta   90.00
_cell.angle_gamma   90.00
#
_symmetry.space_group_name_H-M   'P 1'
#
loop_
_entity.id
_entity.type
_entity.pdbx_description
1 polymer ?
#
loop_
_entity_poly.entity_id
_entity_poly.type
_entity_poly.pdbx_seq_one_letter_code
_entity_poly.pdbx_strand_id
1 'polypeptide(L)'
;MTTKALPSWMEITEEGVSIKLTKPSELNQVKVDRLHLRSPTVRELRAATAQSGGDAEKREVILLASLAEVGQGDLEGLAVVNYNRVQAGYFRLVEDDEPYKYND
;
A
#
# COMPACT_ATOMS: atom_id res chain seq x y z
N MET A 1 -4.30 -25.75 7.29
CA MET A 1 -3.67 -24.54 6.74
C MET A 1 -3.87 -23.42 7.75
N THR A 2 -2.81 -22.83 8.29
CA THR A 2 -2.91 -21.69 9.22
C THR A 2 -3.14 -20.43 8.42
N THR A 3 -4.37 -19.93 8.41
CA THR A 3 -4.69 -18.58 7.92
C THR A 3 -3.83 -17.58 8.71
N LYS A 4 -2.90 -16.90 8.05
CA LYS A 4 -2.04 -15.91 8.70
C LYS A 4 -2.92 -14.76 9.16
N ALA A 5 -3.03 -14.58 10.48
CA ALA A 5 -3.84 -13.50 11.04
C ALA A 5 -3.32 -12.14 10.57
N LEU A 6 -4.23 -11.25 10.16
CA LEU A 6 -3.88 -9.88 9.82
C LEU A 6 -3.31 -9.16 11.04
N PRO A 7 -2.28 -8.32 10.87
CA PRO A 7 -1.73 -7.55 11.97
C PRO A 7 -2.74 -6.49 12.44
N SER A 8 -2.73 -6.15 13.73
CA SER A 8 -3.71 -5.23 14.35
C SER A 8 -3.69 -3.78 13.83
N TRP A 9 -2.70 -3.43 13.00
CA TRP A 9 -2.56 -2.11 12.37
C TRP A 9 -3.05 -2.11 10.91
N MET A 10 -3.55 -3.24 10.40
CA MET A 10 -4.04 -3.40 9.04
C MET A 10 -5.49 -3.88 9.05
N GLU A 11 -6.29 -3.28 8.19
CA GLU A 11 -7.71 -3.61 8.03
C GLU A 11 -8.04 -3.65 6.53
N ILE A 12 -8.49 -4.80 6.04
CA ILE A 12 -8.94 -4.93 4.65
C ILE A 12 -10.37 -4.40 4.54
N THR A 13 -10.59 -3.56 3.54
CA THR A 13 -11.86 -2.91 3.23
C THR A 13 -12.30 -3.32 1.83
N GLU A 14 -13.55 -3.05 1.45
CA GLU A 14 -14.04 -3.34 0.09
C GLU A 14 -13.25 -2.59 -0.99
N GLU A 15 -12.65 -1.45 -0.65
CA GLU A 15 -11.98 -0.56 -1.59
C GLU A 15 -10.44 -0.68 -1.57
N GLY A 16 -9.89 -1.48 -0.65
CA GLY A 16 -8.44 -1.59 -0.45
C GLY A 16 -8.05 -1.90 1.00
N VAL A 17 -7.04 -1.24 1.54
CA VAL A 17 -6.54 -1.49 2.91
C VAL A 17 -6.37 -0.19 3.70
N SER A 18 -6.83 -0.20 4.95
CA SER A 18 -6.57 0.86 5.94
C SER A 18 -5.40 0.47 6.84
N ILE A 19 -4.45 1.39 6.99
CA ILE A 19 -3.19 1.19 7.69
C ILE A 19 -3.08 2.20 8.81
N LYS A 20 -3.08 1.73 10.06
CA LYS A 20 -2.83 2.56 11.23
C LYS A 20 -1.35 2.92 11.31
N LEU A 21 -1.05 4.20 11.39
CA LEU A 21 0.30 4.71 11.60
C LEU A 21 0.73 4.55 13.06
N THR A 22 2.03 4.43 13.31
CA THR A 22 2.58 4.35 14.67
C THR A 22 2.40 5.64 15.46
N LYS A 23 2.40 6.78 14.77
CA LYS A 23 2.10 8.14 15.25
C LYS A 23 1.44 8.90 14.09
N PRO A 24 0.63 9.93 14.36
CA PRO A 24 0.06 10.73 13.29
C PRO A 24 1.14 11.40 12.43
N SER A 25 0.93 11.40 11.11
CA SER A 25 1.80 12.03 10.11
C SER A 25 1.03 13.10 9.35
N GLU A 26 1.73 14.12 8.86
CA GLU A 26 1.16 15.12 7.96
C GLU A 26 1.24 14.59 6.54
N LEU A 27 0.09 14.41 5.89
CA LEU A 27 -0.05 13.95 4.51
C LEU A 27 -1.04 14.90 3.83
N ASN A 28 -0.69 15.42 2.65
CA ASN A 28 -1.46 16.48 1.98
C ASN A 28 -1.79 17.66 2.92
N GLN A 29 -0.85 18.04 3.78
CA GLN A 29 -1.00 19.09 4.80
C GLN A 29 -2.06 18.80 5.89
N VAL A 30 -2.55 17.56 5.97
CA VAL A 30 -3.52 17.11 6.97
C VAL A 30 -2.87 16.08 7.88
N LYS A 31 -3.05 16.25 9.19
CA LYS A 31 -2.55 15.29 10.18
C LYS A 31 -3.50 14.10 10.27
N VAL A 32 -3.01 12.92 9.89
CA VAL A 32 -3.79 11.67 9.92
C VAL A 32 -3.09 10.60 10.73
N ASP A 33 -3.86 9.73 11.37
CA ASP A 33 -3.36 8.55 12.10
C ASP A 33 -3.54 7.25 11.31
N ARG A 34 -4.23 7.32 10.18
CA ARG A 34 -4.45 6.22 9.24
C ARG A 34 -4.17 6.67 7.81
N LEU A 35 -3.60 5.76 7.03
CA LEU A 35 -3.40 5.89 5.59
C LEU A 35 -4.21 4.79 4.91
N HIS A 36 -4.96 5.12 3.87
CA HIS A 36 -5.71 4.15 3.07
C HIS A 36 -4.96 3.92 1.76
N LEU A 37 -4.86 2.67 1.31
CA LEU A 37 -4.42 2.33 -0.04
C LEU A 37 -5.61 1.75 -0.79
N ARG A 38 -5.93 2.33 -1.93
CA ARG A 38 -6.87 1.72 -2.87
C ARG A 38 -6.30 0.47 -3.52
N SER A 39 -7.17 -0.43 -3.97
CA SER A 39 -6.79 -1.57 -4.80
C SER A 39 -6.00 -1.14 -6.05
N PRO A 40 -4.83 -1.75 -6.32
CA PRO A 40 -3.99 -1.35 -7.44
C PRO A 40 -4.57 -1.77 -8.79
N THR A 41 -4.47 -0.88 -9.77
CA THR A 41 -4.81 -1.20 -11.16
C THR A 41 -3.55 -1.42 -12.02
N VAL A 42 -3.68 -2.20 -13.09
CA VAL A 42 -2.61 -2.35 -14.10
C VAL A 42 -2.22 -1.00 -14.72
N ARG A 43 -3.16 -0.05 -14.82
CA ARG A 43 -2.90 1.30 -15.33
C ARG A 43 -1.91 2.04 -14.43
N GLU A 44 -2.13 2.01 -13.11
CA GLU A 44 -1.24 2.66 -12.13
C GLU A 44 0.15 2.01 -12.14
N LEU A 45 0.23 0.67 -12.20
CA LEU A 45 1.51 -0.03 -12.29
C LEU A 45 2.31 0.35 -13.56
N ARG A 46 1.64 0.45 -14.71
CA ARG A 46 2.27 0.87 -15.97
C ARG A 46 2.72 2.33 -15.91
N ALA A 47 1.90 3.21 -15.33
CA ALA A 47 2.23 4.62 -15.18
C ALA A 47 3.45 4.81 -14.27
N ALA A 48 3.53 4.09 -13.15
CA ALA A 48 4.68 4.12 -12.25
C ALA A 48 5.95 3.59 -12.94
N THR A 49 5.84 2.48 -13.67
CA THR A 49 6.97 1.89 -14.41
C THR A 49 7.52 2.84 -15.47
N ALA A 50 6.65 3.53 -16.21
CA ALA A 50 7.08 4.50 -17.22
C ALA A 50 7.78 5.72 -16.59
N GLN A 51 7.25 6.23 -15.47
CA GLN A 51 7.79 7.42 -14.79
C GLN A 51 9.08 7.14 -14.00
N SER A 52 9.31 5.90 -13.58
CA SER A 52 10.50 5.56 -12.79
C SER A 52 11.78 5.51 -13.60
N GLY A 53 11.70 5.36 -14.93
CA GLY A 53 12.89 5.28 -15.79
C GLY A 53 13.77 4.06 -15.51
N GLY A 54 13.17 2.96 -15.03
CA GLY A 54 13.88 1.72 -14.67
C GLY A 54 14.36 1.64 -13.22
N ASP A 55 14.22 2.71 -12.45
CA ASP A 55 14.48 2.71 -11.01
C ASP A 55 13.33 2.00 -10.26
N ALA A 56 13.65 0.95 -9.52
CA ALA A 56 12.67 0.14 -8.81
C ALA A 56 12.14 0.82 -7.54
N GLU A 57 12.99 1.55 -6.81
CA GLU A 57 12.62 2.26 -5.58
C GLU A 57 11.69 3.42 -5.95
N LYS A 58 12.08 4.21 -6.96
CA LYS A 58 11.23 5.28 -7.48
C LYS A 58 9.90 4.78 -8.01
N ARG A 59 9.88 3.63 -8.69
CA ARG A 59 8.63 3.00 -9.18
C ARG A 59 7.69 2.68 -8.02
N GLU A 60 8.23 2.12 -6.94
CA GLU A 60 7.46 1.79 -5.76
C GLU A 60 6.86 3.04 -5.12
N VAL A 61 7.66 4.07 -4.89
CA VAL A 61 7.20 5.35 -4.32
C VAL A 61 6.09 5.96 -5.15
N ILE A 62 6.24 6.01 -6.48
CA ILE A 62 5.21 6.55 -7.40
C ILE A 62 3.91 5.74 -7.28
N LEU A 63 4.00 4.41 -7.29
CA LEU A 63 2.84 3.53 -7.20
C LEU A 63 2.12 3.71 -5.86
N LEU A 64 2.84 3.56 -4.74
CA LEU A 64 2.26 3.63 -3.41
C LEU A 64 1.66 5.01 -3.12
N ALA A 65 2.30 6.09 -3.57
CA ALA A 65 1.77 7.44 -3.43
C ALA A 65 0.45 7.62 -4.22
N SER A 66 0.36 7.05 -5.42
CA SER A 66 -0.87 7.04 -6.23
C SER A 66 -2.00 6.27 -5.57
N LEU A 67 -1.71 5.10 -4.98
CA LEU A 67 -2.70 4.28 -4.28
C LEU A 67 -3.16 4.92 -2.97
N ALA A 68 -2.26 5.65 -2.30
CA ALA A 68 -2.52 6.38 -1.07
C ALA A 68 -3.17 7.75 -1.28
N GLU A 69 -3.22 8.23 -2.52
CA GLU A 69 -3.67 9.58 -2.89
C GLU A 69 -2.90 10.70 -2.16
N VAL A 70 -1.59 10.51 -1.98
CA VAL A 70 -0.68 11.48 -1.35
C VAL A 70 0.46 11.86 -2.29
N GLY A 71 1.15 12.97 -1.97
CA GLY A 71 2.39 13.33 -2.64
C GLY A 71 3.52 12.31 -2.40
N GLN A 72 4.42 12.14 -3.36
CA GLN A 72 5.59 11.25 -3.19
C GLN A 72 6.46 11.69 -1.99
N GLY A 73 6.67 12.99 -1.81
CA GLY A 73 7.44 13.52 -0.69
C GLY A 73 6.79 13.27 0.68
N ASP A 74 5.45 13.25 0.74
CA ASP A 74 4.73 12.92 1.97
C ASP A 74 4.89 11.44 2.32
N LEU A 75 4.86 10.56 1.30
CA LEU A 75 5.12 9.14 1.46
C LEU A 75 6.56 8.87 1.91
N GLU A 76 7.54 9.51 1.28
CA GLU A 76 8.98 9.41 1.62
C GLU A 76 9.29 10.00 2.99
N GLY A 77 8.50 10.99 3.44
CA GLY A 77 8.59 11.60 4.76
C GLY A 77 8.05 10.75 5.91
N LEU A 78 7.43 9.60 5.61
CA LEU A 78 6.96 8.68 6.65
C LEU A 78 8.13 8.11 7.46
N ALA A 79 7.88 7.86 8.74
CA ALA A 79 8.78 7.00 9.52
C ALA A 79 8.91 5.63 8.82
N VAL A 80 10.13 5.07 8.76
CA VAL A 80 10.41 3.80 8.06
C VAL A 80 9.45 2.68 8.47
N VAL A 81 9.09 2.58 9.75
CA VAL A 81 8.11 1.59 10.23
C VAL A 81 6.73 1.76 9.60
N ASN A 82 6.29 2.99 9.34
CA ASN A 82 5.03 3.28 8.67
C ASN A 82 5.15 2.98 7.17
N TYR A 83 6.26 3.34 6.53
CA TYR A 83 6.51 2.98 5.12
C TYR A 83 6.46 1.45 4.91
N ASN A 84 7.09 0.68 5.80
CA ASN A 84 7.03 -0.79 5.77
C ASN A 84 5.59 -1.32 5.93
N ARG A 85 4.74 -0.64 6.73
CA ARG A 85 3.31 -0.99 6.83
C ARG A 85 2.57 -0.72 5.52
N VAL A 86 2.89 0.37 4.82
CA VAL A 86 2.36 0.69 3.49
C VAL A 86 2.73 -0.39 2.48
N GLN A 87 4.01 -0.78 2.40
CA GLN A 87 4.45 -1.87 1.54
C GLN A 87 3.71 -3.18 1.85
N ALA A 88 3.59 -3.54 3.13
CA ALA A 88 2.86 -4.73 3.55
C ALA A 88 1.37 -4.68 3.18
N GLY A 89 0.74 -3.50 3.26
CA GLY A 89 -0.63 -3.28 2.80
C GLY A 89 -0.77 -3.51 1.30
N TYR A 90 0.14 -2.96 0.50
CA TYR A 90 0.18 -3.21 -0.94
C TYR A 90 0.35 -4.69 -1.27
N PHE A 91 1.30 -5.39 -0.63
CA PHE A 91 1.50 -6.82 -0.84
C PHE A 91 0.23 -7.61 -0.53
N ARG A 92 -0.46 -7.26 0.56
CA ARG A 92 -1.71 -7.93 0.92
C ARG A 92 -2.82 -7.71 -0.12
N LEU A 93 -2.83 -6.58 -0.84
CA LEU A 93 -3.80 -6.29 -1.90
C LEU A 93 -3.52 -7.05 -3.21
N VAL A 94 -2.27 -7.43 -3.46
CA VAL A 94 -1.87 -8.15 -4.69
C VAL A 94 -1.68 -9.66 -4.46
N GLU A 95 -1.65 -10.10 -3.21
CA GLU A 95 -1.70 -11.51 -2.83
C GLU A 95 -3.12 -12.05 -3.00
N ASP A 96 -3.28 -13.02 -3.91
CA ASP A 96 -4.48 -13.85 -4.01
C ASP A 96 -4.31 -15.07 -3.09
N ASP A 97 -4.80 -14.94 -1.85
CA ASP A 97 -4.78 -16.00 -0.84
C ASP A 97 -5.87 -17.06 -1.07
N GLU A 98 -6.72 -16.96 -2.11
CA GLU A 98 -7.76 -17.95 -2.34
C GLU A 98 -7.13 -19.23 -2.97
N PRO A 99 -7.09 -20.37 -2.24
CA PRO A 99 -6.61 -21.60 -2.84
C PRO A 99 -7.56 -21.99 -3.97
N TYR A 100 -7.02 -22.12 -5.19
CA TYR A 100 -7.75 -22.69 -6.32
C TYR A 100 -8.41 -24.00 -5.87
N LYS A 101 -9.75 -24.02 -5.82
CA LYS A 101 -10.48 -25.28 -5.66
C LYS A 101 -10.31 -26.06 -6.96
N TYR A 102 -9.40 -27.03 -6.96
CA TYR A 102 -9.49 -28.11 -7.93
C TYR A 102 -10.78 -28.87 -7.60
N ASN A 103 -11.75 -28.84 -8.51
CA ASN A 103 -12.86 -29.78 -8.45
C ASN A 103 -12.30 -31.14 -8.88
N ASP A 104 -12.35 -32.12 -7.99
CA ASP A 104 -12.08 -33.54 -8.29
C ASP A 104 -13.07 -34.09 -9.34
#